data_AF-A0A2T0LA68-F1
#
_entry.id   AF-A0A2T0LA68-F1
#
_cell.length_a   1.000
_cell.length_b   1.000
_cell.length_c   1.000
_cell.angle_alpha   90.00
_cell.angle_beta   90.00
_cell.angle_gamma   90.00
#
_symmetry.space_group_name_H-M   'P 1'
#
loop_
_entity.id
_entity.type
_entity.pdbx_description
1 polymer ?
#
loop_
_entity_poly.entity_id
_entity_poly.type
_entity_poly.pdbx_seq_one_letter_code
_entity_poly.pdbx_strand_id
1 'polypeptide(L)'
;MSLDDLFSPVGHEDEDTTYRVPKKKLWPPKAITRTLSQPATLLLADGSEVEAACLKCHPAPCIEYLPHESKVDEKGVPNNKPTQVCPTNTIRYGDNNSPKIDMDICVHCQLCIIRCPVGALYWNDQNEIEYDSATPSWTKELNGTRMEAKAATVEWQETLSKTPTVWSVDPDQIVHEIALFQKKIIDPNIVSPAGLKQEHYYPLVRNFFRALGTKAAIGKTGDTQWRFDGIVLNPWVMPIEIKAPSEIRRIEPGAARQAVENAALIESRFQLAVNPPSIVVGYELPNERSAVQNSCVHVQEAFGVSVGLYTTGVLLYLILRGLEYNFHLNEDLENLFRSTLGSCDESDLKAFWAEYMKKRLEIVVLGKSAEKAGQLAQFFPQGKLPAQFTVDELVERWKGEITLLDQLSTTLFPSK
;
A
#
# COMPACT_ATOMS: atom_id res chain seq x y z
N MET A 1 3.23 22.78 -24.40
CA MET A 1 3.99 22.02 -23.38
C MET A 1 3.75 20.55 -23.64
N SER A 2 4.81 19.78 -23.88
CA SER A 2 4.68 18.33 -24.09
C SER A 2 4.48 17.64 -22.73
N LEU A 3 3.84 16.48 -22.72
CA LEU A 3 3.70 15.66 -21.50
C LEU A 3 5.07 15.19 -20.95
N ASP A 4 6.12 15.20 -21.77
CA ASP A 4 7.49 14.85 -21.36
C ASP A 4 8.17 15.96 -20.54
N ASP A 5 7.70 17.22 -20.65
CA ASP A 5 8.19 18.34 -19.84
C ASP A 5 7.71 18.25 -18.38
N LEU A 6 6.66 17.46 -18.10
CA LEU A 6 6.12 17.21 -16.75
C LEU A 6 6.84 16.05 -16.02
N PHE A 7 7.66 15.26 -16.72
CA PHE A 7 8.31 14.08 -16.16
C PHE A 7 9.84 14.07 -16.31
N SER A 8 10.44 15.10 -16.91
CA SER A 8 11.86 15.35 -16.66
C SER A 8 12.04 15.61 -15.17
N PRO A 9 12.99 14.97 -14.47
CA PRO A 9 13.44 15.50 -13.20
C PRO A 9 14.00 16.87 -13.54
N VAL A 10 13.19 17.90 -13.34
CA VAL A 10 13.63 19.27 -13.50
C VAL A 10 14.71 19.43 -12.45
N GLY A 11 15.95 19.27 -12.89
CA GLY A 11 17.17 19.65 -12.21
C GLY A 11 17.28 21.17 -12.28
N HIS A 12 16.27 21.86 -11.76
CA HIS A 12 16.53 23.18 -11.21
C HIS A 12 17.23 22.92 -9.88
N GLU A 13 18.54 23.15 -9.89
CA GLU A 13 19.32 23.44 -8.70
C GLU A 13 18.74 24.74 -8.09
N ASP A 14 17.56 24.66 -7.48
CA ASP A 14 17.15 25.68 -6.54
C ASP A 14 17.99 25.42 -5.27
N GLU A 15 19.07 26.19 -5.14
CA GLU A 15 20.15 25.98 -4.16
C GLU A 15 19.78 26.31 -2.71
N ASP A 16 18.57 26.81 -2.45
CA ASP A 16 18.16 27.21 -1.10
C ASP A 16 16.68 26.86 -0.84
N THR A 17 16.45 25.79 -0.08
CA THR A 17 15.10 25.36 0.31
C THR A 17 14.94 25.41 1.82
N THR A 18 13.83 25.97 2.28
CA THR A 18 13.47 25.92 3.70
C THR A 18 12.76 24.61 4.01
N TYR A 19 13.34 23.80 4.89
CA TYR A 19 12.75 22.55 5.40
C TYR A 19 12.78 22.51 6.92
N ARG A 20 11.99 21.61 7.51
CA ARG A 20 11.95 21.45 8.97
C ARG A 20 12.66 20.18 9.38
N VAL A 21 13.46 20.32 10.42
CA VAL A 21 14.15 19.22 11.08
C VAL A 21 13.63 19.07 12.49
N PRO A 22 13.43 17.84 12.99
CA PRO A 22 13.17 17.64 14.41
C PRO A 22 14.34 18.17 15.26
N LYS A 23 14.04 18.74 16.43
CA LYS A 23 15.10 19.10 17.40
C LYS A 23 15.78 17.82 17.90
N LYS A 24 17.10 17.69 17.74
CA LYS A 24 17.89 16.52 18.19
C LYS A 24 17.58 16.03 19.61
N LYS A 25 17.30 16.95 20.55
CA LYS A 25 16.97 16.60 21.95
C LYS A 25 15.57 15.98 22.15
N LEU A 26 14.68 16.14 21.17
CA LEU A 26 13.29 15.68 21.18
C LEU A 26 13.09 14.47 20.23
N TRP A 27 14.12 14.09 19.48
CA TRP A 27 14.05 13.10 18.40
C TRP A 27 14.98 11.91 18.68
N PRO A 28 14.57 10.68 18.36
CA PRO A 28 13.25 10.29 17.84
C PRO A 28 12.13 10.38 18.89
N PRO A 29 10.86 10.45 18.45
CA PRO A 29 9.74 10.21 19.33
C PRO A 29 9.81 8.78 19.89
N LYS A 30 9.35 8.62 21.13
CA LYS A 30 9.20 7.34 21.83
C LYS A 30 8.07 6.50 21.23
N ALA A 31 7.01 7.14 20.73
CA ALA A 31 5.88 6.48 20.10
C ALA A 31 5.14 7.44 19.15
N ILE A 32 4.40 6.88 18.21
CA ILE A 32 3.53 7.61 17.28
C ILE A 32 2.15 6.95 17.30
N THR A 33 1.11 7.75 17.49
CA THR A 33 -0.28 7.30 17.36
C THR A 33 -0.87 7.95 16.11
N ARG A 34 -1.43 7.14 15.20
CA ARG A 34 -1.93 7.58 13.90
C ARG A 34 -3.39 7.22 13.72
N THR A 35 -4.12 8.11 13.07
CA THR A 35 -5.44 7.87 12.49
C THR A 35 -5.42 8.29 11.02
N LEU A 36 -6.54 8.12 10.30
CA LEU A 36 -6.68 8.66 8.95
C LEU A 36 -7.32 10.05 8.93
N SER A 37 -8.03 10.45 10.00
CA SER A 37 -8.83 11.69 10.06
C SER A 37 -8.23 12.83 10.89
N GLN A 38 -7.08 12.60 11.53
CA GLN A 38 -6.42 13.61 12.38
C GLN A 38 -4.91 13.54 12.21
N PRO A 39 -4.18 14.65 12.49
CA PRO A 39 -2.74 14.60 12.56
C PRO A 39 -2.30 13.60 13.64
N ALA A 40 -1.21 12.90 13.39
CA ALA A 40 -0.69 11.93 14.35
C ALA A 40 -0.25 12.61 15.66
N THR A 41 -0.35 11.90 16.77
CA THR A 41 0.22 12.32 18.05
C THR A 41 1.62 11.72 18.21
N LEU A 42 2.61 12.56 18.49
CA LEU A 42 4.00 12.18 18.73
C LEU A 42 4.30 12.27 20.23
N LEU A 43 4.71 11.16 20.84
CA LEU A 43 5.28 11.18 22.18
C LEU A 43 6.79 11.44 22.07
N LEU A 44 7.25 12.64 22.40
CA LEU A 44 8.64 13.06 22.23
C LEU A 44 9.59 12.46 23.29
N ALA A 45 10.89 12.58 23.06
CA ALA A 45 11.92 12.03 23.95
C ALA A 45 11.84 12.56 25.39
N ASP A 46 11.41 13.81 25.57
CA ASP A 46 11.23 14.45 26.89
C ASP A 46 9.91 14.07 27.59
N GLY A 47 9.07 13.25 26.94
CA GLY A 47 7.77 12.82 27.47
C GLY A 47 6.60 13.74 27.15
N SER A 48 6.82 14.86 26.45
CA SER A 48 5.72 15.68 25.95
C SER A 48 5.00 15.02 24.78
N GLU A 49 3.70 15.25 24.68
CA GLU A 49 2.88 14.85 23.54
C GLU A 49 2.57 16.07 22.68
N VAL A 50 2.74 15.93 21.37
CA VAL A 50 2.52 17.00 20.38
C VAL A 50 1.81 16.45 19.16
N GLU A 51 1.07 17.30 18.46
CA GLU A 51 0.56 16.98 17.13
C GLU A 51 1.69 17.02 16.09
N ALA A 52 1.62 16.07 15.16
CA ALA A 52 2.48 16.04 13.99
C ALA A 52 2.09 17.16 13.03
N ALA A 53 3.10 17.79 12.43
CA ALA A 53 2.90 18.76 11.36
C ALA A 53 3.83 18.47 10.20
N CYS A 54 3.56 19.10 9.05
CA CYS A 54 4.34 18.86 7.86
C CYS A 54 5.78 19.35 8.05
N LEU A 55 6.72 18.44 7.82
CA LEU A 55 8.15 18.73 7.91
C LEU A 55 8.75 19.31 6.63
N LYS A 56 7.96 19.44 5.55
CA LYS A 56 8.45 19.86 4.22
C LYS A 56 9.64 18.99 3.78
N CYS A 57 9.49 17.68 3.98
CA CYS A 57 10.53 16.69 3.73
C CYS A 57 11.05 16.81 2.30
N HIS A 58 12.36 16.59 2.13
CA HIS A 58 12.92 16.39 0.80
C HIS A 58 13.95 15.26 0.90
N PRO A 59 13.79 14.12 0.22
CA PRO A 59 12.63 13.73 -0.57
C PRO A 59 11.41 13.46 0.31
N ALA A 60 10.23 13.89 -0.10
CA ALA A 60 8.96 13.71 0.59
C ALA A 60 8.38 12.30 0.34
N PRO A 61 8.30 11.41 1.35
CA PRO A 61 7.76 10.06 1.16
C PRO A 61 6.31 9.99 0.69
N CYS A 62 5.53 11.03 0.96
CA CYS A 62 4.15 11.15 0.51
C CYS A 62 4.03 11.46 -1.00
N ILE A 63 5.12 11.90 -1.64
CA ILE A 63 5.18 12.26 -3.07
C ILE A 63 6.03 11.26 -3.85
N GLU A 64 7.16 10.82 -3.28
CA GLU A 64 8.08 9.90 -3.94
C GLU A 64 8.62 8.76 -3.05
N TYR A 65 8.88 7.61 -3.67
CA TYR A 65 9.65 6.52 -3.08
C TYR A 65 11.14 6.84 -3.20
N LEU A 66 11.88 6.52 -2.14
CA LEU A 66 13.33 6.59 -2.15
C LEU A 66 13.92 5.58 -3.14
N PRO A 67 15.13 5.83 -3.64
CA PRO A 67 15.80 4.88 -4.53
C PRO A 67 15.90 3.46 -3.95
N HIS A 68 16.17 3.28 -2.65
CA HIS A 68 16.25 1.95 -2.03
C HIS A 68 14.88 1.29 -1.81
N GLU A 69 13.81 2.07 -1.67
CA GLU A 69 12.44 1.55 -1.58
C GLU A 69 11.96 1.03 -2.94
N SER A 70 12.30 1.77 -4.00
CA SER A 70 11.88 1.52 -5.37
C SER A 70 12.83 0.65 -6.18
N LYS A 71 14.04 0.39 -5.67
CA LYS A 71 14.99 -0.51 -6.30
C LYS A 71 14.44 -1.93 -6.33
N VAL A 72 14.57 -2.51 -7.50
CA VAL A 72 14.27 -3.90 -7.78
C VAL A 72 15.62 -4.60 -7.93
N ASP A 73 15.87 -5.61 -7.09
CA ASP A 73 17.21 -6.21 -6.98
C ASP A 73 17.52 -7.23 -8.09
N GLU A 74 16.60 -7.44 -9.05
CA GLU A 74 16.79 -8.32 -10.20
C GLU A 74 17.22 -7.55 -11.46
N LYS A 75 18.36 -7.96 -12.02
CA LYS A 75 19.00 -7.25 -13.14
C LYS A 75 18.11 -7.28 -14.38
N GLY A 76 17.70 -6.09 -14.81
CA GLY A 76 16.99 -5.89 -16.08
C GLY A 76 15.48 -5.91 -15.98
N VAL A 77 14.89 -6.19 -14.80
CA VAL A 77 13.43 -6.06 -14.61
C VAL A 77 13.04 -4.59 -14.77
N PRO A 78 12.11 -4.25 -15.68
CA PRO A 78 11.63 -2.89 -15.83
C PRO A 78 10.81 -2.47 -14.61
N ASN A 79 10.90 -1.18 -14.29
CA ASN A 79 10.11 -0.57 -13.24
C ASN A 79 9.75 0.84 -13.66
N ASN A 80 8.69 0.97 -14.47
CA ASN A 80 8.26 2.27 -14.98
C ASN A 80 7.82 3.20 -13.82
N LYS A 81 8.15 4.50 -13.91
CA LYS A 81 7.89 5.53 -12.89
C LYS A 81 8.21 5.05 -11.45
N PRO A 82 9.45 4.57 -11.18
CA PRO A 82 9.76 3.78 -9.98
C PRO A 82 9.58 4.57 -8.69
N THR A 83 9.72 5.89 -8.73
CA THR A 83 9.60 6.76 -7.55
C THR A 83 8.19 7.30 -7.34
N GLN A 84 7.26 7.21 -8.28
CA GLN A 84 5.94 7.86 -8.17
C GLN A 84 5.09 7.22 -7.04
N VAL A 85 4.67 8.01 -6.05
CA VAL A 85 3.71 7.56 -5.00
C VAL A 85 2.27 7.85 -5.41
N CYS A 86 1.97 9.08 -5.82
CA CYS A 86 0.62 9.45 -6.22
C CYS A 86 0.36 9.05 -7.68
N PRO A 87 -0.54 8.09 -7.96
CA PRO A 87 -0.76 7.62 -9.32
C PRO A 87 -1.32 8.70 -10.26
N THR A 88 -2.16 9.59 -9.73
CA THR A 88 -2.81 10.69 -10.47
C THR A 88 -2.07 12.03 -10.37
N ASN A 89 -0.94 12.09 -9.65
CA ASN A 89 -0.21 13.33 -9.36
C ASN A 89 -1.05 14.40 -8.64
N THR A 90 -2.06 14.01 -7.86
CA THR A 90 -2.81 14.88 -6.94
C THR A 90 -1.90 15.66 -6.01
N ILE A 91 -0.91 15.00 -5.41
CA ILE A 91 0.05 15.60 -4.49
C ILE A 91 1.40 15.77 -5.17
N ARG A 92 1.97 16.97 -5.09
CA ARG A 92 3.22 17.37 -5.77
C ARG A 92 4.05 18.27 -4.84
N TYR A 93 5.31 18.48 -5.17
CA TYR A 93 6.08 19.55 -4.55
C TYR A 93 5.50 20.91 -4.96
N GLY A 94 5.16 21.73 -3.97
CA GLY A 94 4.86 23.14 -4.12
C GLY A 94 6.01 24.00 -3.60
N ASP A 95 5.70 25.25 -3.25
CA ASP A 95 6.69 26.22 -2.79
C ASP A 95 7.36 25.75 -1.50
N ASN A 96 8.68 25.95 -1.38
CA ASN A 96 9.48 25.58 -0.21
C ASN A 96 9.27 24.12 0.25
N ASN A 97 9.19 23.17 -0.68
CA ASN A 97 8.96 21.74 -0.42
C ASN A 97 7.63 21.42 0.31
N SER A 98 6.69 22.36 0.39
CA SER A 98 5.36 22.07 0.92
C SER A 98 4.55 21.22 -0.05
N PRO A 99 3.72 20.27 0.43
CA PRO A 99 2.82 19.53 -0.45
C PRO A 99 1.76 20.45 -1.08
N LYS A 100 1.70 20.47 -2.41
CA LYS A 100 0.58 21.06 -3.17
C LYS A 100 -0.38 19.93 -3.56
N ILE A 101 -1.66 20.07 -3.18
CA ILE A 101 -2.67 19.03 -3.32
C ILE A 101 -3.80 19.55 -4.23
N ASP A 102 -4.13 18.76 -5.25
CA ASP A 102 -5.19 19.03 -6.22
C ASP A 102 -6.32 18.00 -6.05
N MET A 103 -7.31 18.37 -5.24
CA MET A 103 -8.39 17.47 -4.84
C MET A 103 -9.32 17.08 -5.99
N ASP A 104 -9.33 17.83 -7.09
CA ASP A 104 -10.18 17.60 -8.26
C ASP A 104 -9.76 16.34 -9.03
N ILE A 105 -8.51 15.89 -8.89
CA ILE A 105 -7.97 14.68 -9.53
C ILE A 105 -7.61 13.58 -8.52
N CYS A 106 -8.02 13.74 -7.26
CA CYS A 106 -7.75 12.80 -6.18
C CYS A 106 -8.68 11.60 -6.24
N VAL A 107 -8.11 10.40 -6.27
CA VAL A 107 -8.86 9.14 -6.28
C VAL A 107 -8.98 8.47 -4.89
N HIS A 108 -8.59 9.12 -3.80
CA HIS A 108 -8.69 8.56 -2.42
C HIS A 108 -7.94 7.24 -2.19
N CYS A 109 -6.76 7.07 -2.81
CA CYS A 109 -5.97 5.84 -2.67
C CYS A 109 -5.15 5.72 -1.36
N GLN A 110 -5.21 6.71 -0.47
CA GLN A 110 -4.56 6.77 0.85
C GLN A 110 -3.02 6.72 0.88
N LEU A 111 -2.36 6.45 -0.24
CA LEU A 111 -0.91 6.25 -0.32
C LEU A 111 -0.08 7.41 0.26
N CYS A 112 -0.50 8.67 0.05
CA CYS A 112 0.25 9.82 0.54
C CYS A 112 0.12 10.01 2.07
N ILE A 113 -1.07 9.74 2.62
CA ILE A 113 -1.35 9.79 4.07
C ILE A 113 -0.55 8.70 4.78
N ILE A 114 -0.66 7.45 4.34
CA ILE A 114 0.01 6.32 5.00
C ILE A 114 1.54 6.47 4.96
N ARG A 115 2.08 7.03 3.86
CA ARG A 115 3.53 7.23 3.69
C ARG A 115 4.07 8.46 4.39
N CYS A 116 3.24 9.38 4.90
CA CYS A 116 3.75 10.51 5.66
C CYS A 116 4.52 9.99 6.90
N PRO A 117 5.83 10.24 7.01
CA PRO A 117 6.68 9.59 8.02
C PRO A 117 6.31 9.99 9.45
N VAL A 118 5.79 11.21 9.62
CA VAL A 118 5.32 11.72 10.92
C VAL A 118 3.81 11.71 11.06
N GLY A 119 3.06 11.31 10.03
CA GLY A 119 1.59 11.33 10.06
C GLY A 119 0.96 12.72 10.08
N ALA A 120 1.53 13.68 9.36
CA ALA A 120 1.01 15.04 9.27
C ALA A 120 -0.13 15.23 8.25
N LEU A 121 -0.28 14.31 7.28
CA LEU A 121 -1.35 14.34 6.29
C LEU A 121 -2.52 13.48 6.78
N TYR A 122 -3.73 14.00 6.71
CA TYR A 122 -4.96 13.32 7.13
C TYR A 122 -6.17 13.80 6.31
N TRP A 123 -7.28 13.08 6.39
CA TRP A 123 -8.57 13.47 5.82
C TRP A 123 -9.35 14.36 6.78
N ASN A 124 -9.75 15.55 6.33
CA ASN A 124 -10.69 16.36 7.09
C ASN A 124 -12.15 15.92 6.86
N ASP A 125 -13.08 16.56 7.57
CA ASP A 125 -14.51 16.26 7.48
C ASP A 125 -15.12 16.54 6.09
N GLN A 126 -14.40 17.27 5.22
CA GLN A 126 -14.79 17.57 3.84
C GLN A 126 -14.22 16.56 2.84
N ASN A 127 -13.55 15.50 3.29
CA ASN A 127 -12.86 14.51 2.45
C ASN A 127 -11.72 15.14 1.62
N GLU A 128 -11.09 16.16 2.17
CA GLU A 128 -9.89 16.79 1.61
C GLU A 128 -8.66 16.40 2.43
N ILE A 129 -7.50 16.35 1.78
CA ILE A 129 -6.24 16.10 2.49
C ILE A 129 -5.79 17.40 3.13
N GLU A 130 -5.67 17.40 4.45
CA GLU A 130 -5.19 18.52 5.24
C GLU A 130 -3.84 18.21 5.90
N TYR A 131 -3.08 19.26 6.22
CA TYR A 131 -1.90 19.20 7.07
C TYR A 131 -1.58 20.57 7.67
N ASP A 132 -0.98 20.60 8.87
CA ASP A 132 -0.47 21.85 9.44
C ASP A 132 0.86 22.26 8.76
N SER A 133 0.85 23.46 8.22
CA SER A 133 2.00 24.10 7.57
C SER A 133 2.72 25.11 8.48
N ALA A 134 2.24 25.37 9.71
CA ALA A 134 2.89 26.20 10.71
C ALA A 134 4.11 25.48 11.32
N THR A 135 5.07 26.24 11.86
CA THR A 135 6.34 25.71 12.35
C THR A 135 6.18 25.16 13.76
N PRO A 136 6.22 23.84 13.96
CA PRO A 136 5.95 23.28 15.28
C PRO A 136 7.09 23.58 16.24
N SER A 137 6.75 23.81 17.50
CA SER A 137 7.69 24.09 18.57
C SER A 137 8.74 22.98 18.78
N TRP A 138 8.46 21.75 18.36
CA TRP A 138 9.36 20.60 18.45
C TRP A 138 10.35 20.46 17.26
N THR A 139 10.23 21.33 16.26
CA THR A 139 11.11 21.37 15.07
C THR A 139 12.03 22.59 15.07
N LYS A 140 13.03 22.59 14.19
CA LYS A 140 13.81 23.77 13.78
C LYS A 140 13.64 23.96 12.28
N GLU A 141 13.51 25.20 11.84
CA GLU A 141 13.64 25.53 10.43
C GLU A 141 15.11 25.58 10.06
N LEU A 142 15.44 24.99 8.91
CA LEU A 142 16.74 25.12 8.27
C LEU A 142 16.53 25.62 6.85
N ASN A 143 17.39 26.54 6.45
CA ASN A 143 17.66 26.82 5.04
C ASN A 143 18.87 25.99 4.64
N GLY A 144 18.77 25.31 3.51
CA GLY A 144 19.86 24.49 3.02
C GLY A 144 19.59 23.91 1.64
N THR A 145 20.62 23.25 1.14
CA THR A 145 20.60 22.61 -0.16
C THR A 145 19.68 21.38 -0.15
N ARG A 146 19.23 20.99 -1.34
CA ARG A 146 18.47 19.76 -1.56
C ARG A 146 19.17 18.49 -1.05
N MET A 147 20.51 18.46 -1.11
CA MET A 147 21.32 17.35 -0.60
C MET A 147 21.29 17.26 0.93
N GLU A 148 21.39 18.40 1.63
CA GLU A 148 21.31 18.45 3.09
C GLU A 148 19.92 18.05 3.57
N ALA A 149 18.87 18.55 2.92
CA ALA A 149 17.49 18.16 3.20
C ALA A 149 17.30 16.64 3.01
N LYS A 150 17.88 16.08 1.93
CA LYS A 150 17.86 14.63 1.65
C LYS A 150 18.55 13.80 2.71
N ALA A 151 19.76 14.17 3.09
CA ALA A 151 20.50 13.45 4.14
C ALA A 151 19.73 13.45 5.46
N ALA A 152 19.21 14.61 5.86
CA ALA A 152 18.47 14.76 7.10
C ALA A 152 17.14 13.97 7.09
N THR A 153 16.42 14.02 5.97
CA THR A 153 15.17 13.29 5.79
C THR A 153 15.38 11.77 5.86
N VAL A 154 16.43 11.25 5.22
CA VAL A 154 16.78 9.81 5.27
C VAL A 154 17.14 9.39 6.70
N GLU A 155 17.96 10.17 7.40
CA GLU A 155 18.33 9.91 8.80
C GLU A 155 17.10 9.75 9.71
N TRP A 156 16.12 10.64 9.59
CA TRP A 156 14.91 10.56 10.42
C TRP A 156 14.02 9.39 10.03
N GLN A 157 13.90 9.08 8.73
CA GLN A 157 13.09 7.95 8.27
C GLN A 157 13.63 6.62 8.81
N GLU A 158 14.95 6.42 8.78
CA GLU A 158 15.60 5.24 9.37
C GLU A 158 15.39 5.13 10.88
N THR A 159 15.20 6.28 11.54
CA THR A 159 14.91 6.32 12.98
C THR A 159 13.43 6.05 13.24
N LEU A 160 12.52 6.63 12.45
CA LEU A 160 11.07 6.45 12.55
C LEU A 160 10.62 5.05 12.22
N SER A 161 11.29 4.37 11.28
CA SER A 161 11.03 2.96 10.99
C SER A 161 11.30 2.05 12.19
N LYS A 162 11.96 2.58 13.23
CA LYS A 162 12.23 1.90 14.50
C LYS A 162 11.39 2.45 15.66
N THR A 163 10.56 3.47 15.44
CA THR A 163 9.69 4.03 16.46
C THR A 163 8.39 3.22 16.54
N PRO A 164 7.99 2.78 17.75
CA PRO A 164 6.68 2.17 17.96
C PRO A 164 5.56 3.04 17.40
N THR A 165 4.87 2.53 16.37
CA THR A 165 3.75 3.21 15.74
C THR A 165 2.48 2.40 15.95
N VAL A 166 1.43 3.05 16.40
CA VAL A 166 0.10 2.45 16.58
C VAL A 166 -0.87 3.16 15.66
N TRP A 167 -1.59 2.40 14.86
CA TRP A 167 -2.70 2.90 14.06
C TRP A 167 -4.02 2.59 14.76
N SER A 168 -4.91 3.57 14.77
CA SER A 168 -6.31 3.40 15.13
C SER A 168 -7.12 3.80 13.89
N VAL A 169 -7.64 2.80 13.18
CA VAL A 169 -8.42 3.02 11.97
C VAL A 169 -9.85 2.59 12.23
N ASP A 170 -10.74 3.58 12.30
CA ASP A 170 -12.18 3.35 12.53
C ASP A 170 -12.77 2.49 11.39
N PRO A 171 -13.46 1.37 11.69
CA PRO A 171 -14.19 0.58 10.71
C PRO A 171 -15.13 1.40 9.81
N ASP A 172 -15.87 2.36 10.36
CA ASP A 172 -16.79 3.19 9.58
C ASP A 172 -16.02 4.09 8.60
N GLN A 173 -14.87 4.59 9.03
CA GLN A 173 -13.97 5.33 8.15
C GLN A 173 -13.42 4.44 7.02
N ILE A 174 -13.12 3.17 7.27
CA ILE A 174 -12.68 2.23 6.21
C ILE A 174 -13.77 2.04 5.16
N VAL A 175 -15.01 1.83 5.59
CA VAL A 175 -16.16 1.72 4.68
C VAL A 175 -16.25 2.96 3.79
N HIS A 176 -16.20 4.13 4.41
CA HIS A 176 -16.27 5.41 3.73
C HIS A 176 -15.13 5.62 2.72
N GLU A 177 -13.89 5.42 3.13
CA GLU A 177 -12.72 5.65 2.28
C GLU A 177 -12.64 4.69 1.09
N ILE A 178 -12.99 3.40 1.30
CA ILE A 178 -13.03 2.44 0.20
C ILE A 178 -14.16 2.79 -0.78
N ALA A 179 -15.33 3.20 -0.28
CA ALA A 179 -16.44 3.62 -1.13
C ALA A 179 -16.08 4.87 -1.96
N LEU A 180 -15.44 5.87 -1.35
CA LEU A 180 -14.94 7.05 -2.07
C LEU A 180 -13.89 6.66 -3.12
N PHE A 181 -12.92 5.82 -2.76
CA PHE A 181 -11.91 5.34 -3.68
C PHE A 181 -12.54 4.68 -4.91
N GLN A 182 -13.43 3.70 -4.70
CA GLN A 182 -14.08 2.99 -5.79
C GLN A 182 -14.93 3.88 -6.68
N LYS A 183 -15.67 4.83 -6.08
CA LYS A 183 -16.43 5.81 -6.84
C LYS A 183 -15.50 6.66 -7.72
N LYS A 184 -14.42 7.19 -7.15
CA LYS A 184 -13.56 8.16 -7.85
C LYS A 184 -12.68 7.55 -8.93
N ILE A 185 -12.29 6.28 -8.83
CA ILE A 185 -11.50 5.63 -9.90
C ILE A 185 -12.28 5.40 -11.21
N ILE A 186 -13.60 5.59 -11.20
CA ILE A 186 -14.46 5.55 -12.39
C ILE A 186 -15.26 6.84 -12.62
N ASP A 187 -15.07 7.89 -11.80
CA ASP A 187 -15.84 9.12 -11.91
C ASP A 187 -15.36 9.96 -13.10
N PRO A 188 -16.19 10.21 -14.13
CA PRO A 188 -15.80 10.96 -15.32
C PRO A 188 -15.40 12.42 -15.06
N ASN A 189 -15.72 12.97 -13.88
CA ASN A 189 -15.31 14.32 -13.49
C ASN A 189 -13.91 14.35 -12.86
N ILE A 190 -13.44 13.21 -12.33
CA ILE A 190 -12.13 13.07 -11.67
C ILE A 190 -11.13 12.40 -12.62
N VAL A 191 -11.59 11.41 -13.38
CA VAL A 191 -10.81 10.61 -14.31
C VAL A 191 -11.43 10.67 -15.71
N SER A 192 -11.16 9.70 -16.58
CA SER A 192 -11.76 9.67 -17.92
C SER A 192 -13.18 9.08 -17.89
N PRO A 193 -14.01 9.28 -18.93
CA PRO A 193 -15.32 8.64 -19.04
C PRO A 193 -15.31 7.12 -18.98
N ALA A 194 -14.20 6.49 -19.35
CA ALA A 194 -14.04 5.04 -19.26
C ALA A 194 -13.51 4.59 -17.88
N GLY A 195 -13.04 5.51 -17.04
CA GLY A 195 -12.40 5.28 -15.75
C GLY A 195 -10.91 5.64 -15.73
N LEU A 196 -10.20 5.23 -14.68
CA LEU A 196 -8.76 5.51 -14.55
C LEU A 196 -7.95 4.80 -15.64
N LYS A 197 -7.09 5.58 -16.30
CA LYS A 197 -6.27 5.12 -17.43
C LYS A 197 -5.07 4.26 -16.99
N GLN A 198 -4.58 3.42 -17.90
CA GLN A 198 -3.45 2.50 -17.67
C GLN A 198 -2.23 3.21 -17.06
N GLU A 199 -1.88 4.40 -17.56
CA GLU A 199 -0.71 5.19 -17.11
C GLU A 199 -0.76 5.66 -15.65
N HIS A 200 -1.94 5.59 -15.03
CA HIS A 200 -2.21 5.91 -13.63
C HIS A 200 -2.59 4.66 -12.82
N TYR A 201 -3.35 3.74 -13.41
CA TYR A 201 -3.84 2.53 -12.75
C TYR A 201 -2.71 1.52 -12.48
N TYR A 202 -1.74 1.38 -13.39
CA TYR A 202 -0.61 0.45 -13.17
C TYR A 202 0.29 0.90 -12.01
N PRO A 203 0.71 2.19 -11.93
CA PRO A 203 1.38 2.70 -10.74
C PRO A 203 0.57 2.54 -9.45
N LEU A 204 -0.76 2.70 -9.49
CA LEU A 204 -1.65 2.50 -8.34
C LEU A 204 -1.54 1.05 -7.82
N VAL A 205 -1.73 0.06 -8.69
CA VAL A 205 -1.65 -1.38 -8.32
C VAL A 205 -0.28 -1.71 -7.74
N ARG A 206 0.80 -1.27 -8.40
CA ARG A 206 2.17 -1.43 -7.89
C ARG A 206 2.35 -0.84 -6.50
N ASN A 207 1.87 0.39 -6.30
CA ASN A 207 2.04 1.10 -5.05
C ASN A 207 1.20 0.47 -3.93
N PHE A 208 0.06 -0.14 -4.25
CA PHE A 208 -0.68 -0.97 -3.30
C PHE A 208 0.12 -2.19 -2.85
N PHE A 209 0.73 -2.94 -3.77
CA PHE A 209 1.62 -4.04 -3.39
C PHE A 209 2.85 -3.56 -2.59
N ARG A 210 3.40 -2.39 -2.90
CA ARG A 210 4.48 -1.79 -2.09
C ARG A 210 4.03 -1.34 -0.72
N ALA A 211 2.81 -0.82 -0.59
CA ALA A 211 2.21 -0.45 0.69
C ALA A 211 1.94 -1.68 1.58
N LEU A 212 1.64 -2.83 0.97
CA LEU A 212 1.63 -4.13 1.65
C LEU A 212 3.03 -4.63 2.03
N GLY A 213 4.10 -3.94 1.61
CA GLY A 213 5.50 -4.20 1.97
C GLY A 213 6.32 -4.97 0.93
N THR A 214 5.75 -5.26 -0.25
CA THR A 214 6.46 -6.03 -1.29
C THR A 214 7.40 -5.17 -2.14
N LYS A 215 8.33 -5.81 -2.87
CA LYS A 215 9.10 -5.17 -3.96
C LYS A 215 8.40 -5.36 -5.30
N ALA A 216 7.32 -4.61 -5.49
CA ALA A 216 6.57 -4.61 -6.75
C ALA A 216 7.16 -3.64 -7.79
N ALA A 217 7.12 -4.07 -9.05
CA ALA A 217 7.53 -3.34 -10.23
C ALA A 217 6.46 -3.43 -11.32
N ILE A 218 6.50 -2.50 -12.27
CA ILE A 218 5.63 -2.52 -13.46
C ILE A 218 6.45 -2.49 -14.73
N GLY A 219 5.94 -3.18 -15.75
CA GLY A 219 6.50 -3.19 -17.10
C GLY A 219 6.62 -1.79 -17.69
N LYS A 220 7.42 -1.68 -18.76
CA LYS A 220 7.52 -0.45 -19.55
C LYS A 220 6.70 -0.62 -20.82
N THR A 221 5.81 0.33 -21.11
CA THR A 221 5.03 0.33 -22.35
C THR A 221 5.95 0.23 -23.56
N GLY A 222 5.68 -0.72 -24.46
CA GLY A 222 6.48 -0.97 -25.66
C GLY A 222 7.70 -1.88 -25.46
N ASP A 223 7.98 -2.33 -24.22
CA ASP A 223 9.00 -3.34 -23.96
C ASP A 223 8.45 -4.75 -24.25
N THR A 224 8.92 -5.35 -25.35
CA THR A 224 8.52 -6.71 -25.75
C THR A 224 9.36 -7.80 -25.07
N GLN A 225 10.43 -7.42 -24.37
CA GLN A 225 11.26 -8.37 -23.63
C GLN A 225 10.52 -8.83 -22.38
N TRP A 226 9.99 -7.89 -21.59
CA TRP A 226 9.31 -8.12 -20.32
C TRP A 226 7.80 -7.94 -20.49
N ARG A 227 7.13 -9.03 -20.87
CA ARG A 227 5.73 -9.04 -21.33
C ARG A 227 4.70 -9.19 -20.19
N PHE A 228 4.97 -8.64 -19.01
CA PHE A 228 4.00 -8.59 -17.91
C PHE A 228 3.63 -7.14 -17.59
N ASP A 229 2.45 -6.92 -17.04
CA ASP A 229 2.02 -5.60 -16.59
C ASP A 229 2.73 -5.19 -15.30
N GLY A 230 2.84 -6.13 -14.35
CA GLY A 230 3.60 -5.98 -13.13
C GLY A 230 4.16 -7.28 -12.58
N ILE A 231 4.98 -7.16 -11.55
CA ILE A 231 5.58 -8.30 -10.86
C ILE A 231 5.91 -7.92 -9.41
N VAL A 232 5.67 -8.83 -8.48
CA VAL A 232 6.30 -8.84 -7.16
C VAL A 232 7.55 -9.70 -7.25
N LEU A 233 8.67 -9.23 -6.71
CA LEU A 233 9.95 -9.97 -6.70
C LEU A 233 10.43 -10.36 -5.31
N ASN A 234 9.94 -9.65 -4.29
CA ASN A 234 10.26 -9.93 -2.91
C ASN A 234 9.00 -9.67 -2.07
N PRO A 235 8.68 -10.55 -1.10
CA PRO A 235 9.50 -11.69 -0.67
C PRO A 235 9.35 -12.98 -1.49
N TRP A 236 8.39 -13.04 -2.40
CA TRP A 236 8.27 -14.10 -3.40
C TRP A 236 8.03 -13.51 -4.79
N VAL A 237 8.30 -14.31 -5.83
CA VAL A 237 8.04 -13.91 -7.20
C VAL A 237 6.59 -14.21 -7.57
N MET A 238 5.87 -13.20 -8.04
CA MET A 238 4.47 -13.31 -8.47
C MET A 238 4.20 -12.30 -9.59
N PRO A 239 4.06 -12.72 -10.86
CA PRO A 239 3.60 -11.83 -11.92
C PRO A 239 2.17 -11.32 -11.66
N ILE A 240 1.92 -10.09 -12.11
CA ILE A 240 0.66 -9.37 -11.96
C ILE A 240 0.18 -9.00 -13.37
N GLU A 241 -0.99 -9.49 -13.73
CA GLU A 241 -1.77 -9.02 -14.88
C GLU A 241 -2.72 -7.89 -14.41
N ILE A 242 -2.77 -6.75 -15.10
CA ILE A 242 -3.51 -5.58 -14.63
C ILE A 242 -4.56 -5.16 -15.67
N LYS A 243 -5.83 -5.13 -15.25
CA LYS A 243 -6.96 -4.67 -16.07
C LYS A 243 -7.41 -3.28 -15.61
N ALA A 244 -6.94 -2.24 -16.30
CA ALA A 244 -7.36 -0.88 -16.00
C ALA A 244 -8.85 -0.69 -16.32
N PRO A 245 -9.63 0.00 -15.46
CA PRO A 245 -11.07 0.15 -15.66
C PRO A 245 -11.44 0.87 -16.96
N SER A 246 -10.56 1.75 -17.44
CA SER A 246 -10.68 2.44 -18.73
C SER A 246 -10.58 1.53 -19.95
N GLU A 247 -9.98 0.36 -19.82
CA GLU A 247 -9.86 -0.63 -20.90
C GLU A 247 -10.91 -1.71 -20.72
N ILE A 248 -10.93 -2.32 -19.52
CA ILE A 248 -11.78 -3.44 -19.16
C ILE A 248 -12.26 -3.22 -17.73
N ARG A 249 -13.55 -2.89 -17.57
CA ARG A 249 -14.14 -2.62 -16.26
C ARG A 249 -14.24 -3.86 -15.37
N ARG A 250 -14.56 -5.01 -15.95
CA ARG A 250 -14.72 -6.30 -15.28
C ARG A 250 -13.72 -7.30 -15.81
N ILE A 251 -13.00 -7.99 -14.92
CA ILE A 251 -12.01 -9.00 -15.30
C ILE A 251 -12.65 -10.04 -16.23
N GLU A 252 -12.04 -10.26 -17.40
CA GLU A 252 -12.54 -11.13 -18.46
C GLU A 252 -11.80 -12.48 -18.52
N PRO A 253 -12.33 -13.50 -19.23
CA PRO A 253 -11.71 -14.83 -19.28
C PRO A 253 -10.28 -14.84 -19.82
N GLY A 254 -9.96 -13.92 -20.73
CA GLY A 254 -8.61 -13.78 -21.27
C GLY A 254 -7.55 -13.47 -20.22
N ALA A 255 -7.92 -12.83 -19.10
CA ALA A 255 -6.99 -12.45 -18.06
C ALA A 255 -6.40 -13.66 -17.32
N ALA A 256 -7.18 -14.72 -17.09
CA ALA A 256 -6.67 -15.95 -16.47
C ALA A 256 -5.59 -16.62 -17.34
N ARG A 257 -5.81 -16.64 -18.67
CA ARG A 257 -4.82 -17.15 -19.61
C ARG A 257 -3.54 -16.30 -19.61
N GLN A 258 -3.67 -14.98 -19.65
CA GLN A 258 -2.52 -14.06 -19.64
C GLN A 258 -1.70 -14.17 -18.35
N ALA A 259 -2.37 -14.34 -17.20
CA ALA A 259 -1.71 -14.61 -15.92
C ALA A 259 -0.81 -15.87 -15.97
N VAL A 260 -1.28 -16.95 -16.58
CA VAL A 260 -0.49 -18.18 -16.75
C VAL A 260 0.66 -18.00 -17.73
N GLU A 261 0.42 -17.31 -18.84
CA GLU A 261 1.47 -16.97 -19.80
C GLU A 261 2.59 -16.16 -19.11
N ASN A 262 2.23 -15.25 -18.21
CA ASN A 262 3.19 -14.50 -17.40
C ASN A 262 3.98 -15.43 -16.46
N ALA A 263 3.32 -16.33 -15.70
CA ALA A 263 4.00 -17.29 -14.83
C ALA A 263 5.00 -18.17 -15.60
N ALA A 264 4.58 -18.68 -16.76
CA ALA A 264 5.43 -19.48 -17.64
C ALA A 264 6.62 -18.67 -18.18
N LEU A 265 6.45 -17.39 -18.51
CA LEU A 265 7.55 -16.50 -18.92
C LEU A 265 8.55 -16.26 -17.79
N ILE A 266 8.07 -16.03 -16.56
CA ILE A 266 8.92 -15.85 -15.37
C ILE A 266 9.83 -17.06 -15.15
N GLU A 267 9.28 -18.27 -15.26
CA GLU A 267 10.07 -19.50 -15.11
C GLU A 267 11.00 -19.75 -16.29
N SER A 268 10.44 -19.83 -17.51
CA SER A 268 11.18 -20.32 -18.68
C SER A 268 12.24 -19.34 -19.19
N ARG A 269 11.95 -18.03 -19.16
CA ARG A 269 12.80 -17.01 -19.77
C ARG A 269 13.66 -16.28 -18.76
N PHE A 270 13.10 -15.95 -17.59
CA PHE A 270 13.78 -15.13 -16.59
C PHE A 270 14.36 -15.96 -15.44
N GLN A 271 13.91 -17.21 -15.27
CA GLN A 271 14.42 -18.14 -14.25
C GLN A 271 14.37 -17.55 -12.83
N LEU A 272 13.38 -16.68 -12.56
CA LEU A 272 13.25 -16.00 -11.27
C LEU A 272 12.55 -16.87 -10.22
N ALA A 273 11.64 -17.73 -10.67
CA ALA A 273 10.96 -18.71 -9.82
C ALA A 273 10.46 -19.88 -10.65
N VAL A 274 10.33 -21.04 -10.01
CA VAL A 274 9.72 -22.24 -10.58
C VAL A 274 8.24 -22.24 -10.22
N ASN A 275 7.36 -22.36 -11.21
CA ASN A 275 5.91 -22.40 -11.05
C ASN A 275 5.34 -21.33 -10.09
N PRO A 276 5.64 -20.03 -10.30
CA PRO A 276 5.14 -18.98 -9.41
C PRO A 276 3.60 -18.86 -9.50
N PRO A 277 2.91 -18.51 -8.39
CA PRO A 277 1.52 -18.09 -8.47
C PRO A 277 1.40 -16.84 -9.34
N SER A 278 0.25 -16.60 -9.94
CA SER A 278 -0.03 -15.37 -10.68
C SER A 278 -1.30 -14.70 -10.16
N ILE A 279 -1.36 -13.39 -10.30
CA ILE A 279 -2.52 -12.60 -9.89
C ILE A 279 -3.03 -11.74 -11.03
N VAL A 280 -4.34 -11.59 -11.13
CA VAL A 280 -5.00 -10.58 -11.95
C VAL A 280 -5.57 -9.51 -11.02
N VAL A 281 -5.28 -8.24 -11.29
CA VAL A 281 -5.85 -7.10 -10.55
C VAL A 281 -6.69 -6.25 -11.48
N GLY A 282 -7.94 -6.01 -11.10
CA GLY A 282 -8.87 -5.16 -11.87
C GLY A 282 -9.78 -4.34 -10.98
N TYR A 283 -10.77 -3.70 -11.59
CA TYR A 283 -11.78 -2.91 -10.86
C TYR A 283 -12.94 -3.79 -10.34
N GLU A 284 -13.61 -4.53 -11.22
CA GLU A 284 -14.67 -5.48 -10.86
C GLU A 284 -14.23 -6.94 -11.04
N LEU A 285 -14.60 -7.79 -10.09
CA LEU A 285 -14.48 -9.24 -10.20
C LEU A 285 -15.42 -9.78 -11.29
N PRO A 286 -15.10 -10.92 -11.91
CA PRO A 286 -16.03 -11.56 -12.83
C PRO A 286 -17.25 -12.13 -12.07
N ASN A 287 -18.35 -12.36 -12.77
CA ASN A 287 -19.54 -13.00 -12.18
C ASN A 287 -19.20 -14.40 -11.64
N GLU A 288 -19.91 -14.86 -10.61
CA GLU A 288 -19.65 -16.16 -9.93
C GLU A 288 -19.73 -17.38 -10.85
N ARG A 289 -20.51 -17.30 -11.94
CA ARG A 289 -20.64 -18.36 -12.96
C ARG A 289 -19.93 -18.01 -14.27
N SER A 290 -18.84 -17.27 -14.19
CA SER A 290 -18.09 -16.85 -15.38
C SER A 290 -17.13 -17.93 -15.85
N ALA A 291 -16.84 -17.91 -17.16
CA ALA A 291 -15.79 -18.74 -17.73
C ALA A 291 -14.40 -18.45 -17.11
N VAL A 292 -14.19 -17.28 -16.50
CA VAL A 292 -12.92 -16.92 -15.84
C VAL A 292 -12.64 -17.80 -14.64
N GLN A 293 -13.63 -18.02 -13.76
CA GLN A 293 -13.49 -18.86 -12.56
C GLN A 293 -13.07 -20.28 -12.94
N ASN A 294 -13.81 -20.87 -13.88
CA ASN A 294 -13.51 -22.22 -14.39
C ASN A 294 -12.14 -22.26 -15.07
N SER A 295 -11.74 -21.19 -15.76
CA SER A 295 -10.41 -21.11 -16.39
C SER A 295 -9.29 -21.14 -15.36
N CYS A 296 -9.42 -20.45 -14.22
CA CYS A 296 -8.44 -20.51 -13.14
C CYS A 296 -8.29 -21.95 -12.60
N VAL A 297 -9.41 -22.65 -12.38
CA VAL A 297 -9.40 -24.05 -11.91
C VAL A 297 -8.71 -24.97 -12.93
N HIS A 298 -9.11 -24.92 -14.20
CA HIS A 298 -8.51 -25.76 -15.24
C HIS A 298 -7.01 -25.48 -15.43
N VAL A 299 -6.61 -24.22 -15.27
CA VAL A 299 -5.20 -23.81 -15.30
C VAL A 299 -4.42 -24.46 -14.16
N GLN A 300 -4.95 -24.40 -12.94
CA GLN A 300 -4.31 -25.01 -11.78
C GLN A 300 -4.16 -26.52 -11.95
N GLU A 301 -5.20 -27.19 -12.47
CA GLU A 301 -5.18 -28.63 -12.75
C GLU A 301 -4.18 -29.02 -13.85
N ALA A 302 -4.08 -28.21 -14.90
CA ALA A 302 -3.23 -28.51 -16.06
C ALA A 302 -1.75 -28.14 -15.86
N PHE A 303 -1.47 -27.03 -15.18
CA PHE A 303 -0.13 -26.44 -15.10
C PHE A 303 0.40 -26.30 -13.68
N GLY A 304 -0.42 -26.51 -12.64
CA GLY A 304 -0.02 -26.32 -11.25
C GLY A 304 0.14 -24.85 -10.81
N VAL A 305 -0.23 -23.89 -11.67
CA VAL A 305 -0.16 -22.44 -11.39
C VAL A 305 -1.47 -21.96 -10.78
N SER A 306 -1.42 -21.33 -9.61
CA SER A 306 -2.60 -20.68 -9.02
C SER A 306 -2.80 -19.30 -9.62
N VAL A 307 -4.06 -18.98 -9.95
CA VAL A 307 -4.45 -17.68 -10.48
C VAL A 307 -5.53 -17.06 -9.61
N GLY A 308 -5.15 -16.06 -8.83
CA GLY A 308 -6.08 -15.27 -8.02
C GLY A 308 -6.54 -14.00 -8.74
N LEU A 309 -7.78 -13.60 -8.55
CA LEU A 309 -8.40 -12.40 -9.13
C LEU A 309 -8.78 -11.45 -8.00
N TYR A 310 -8.22 -10.24 -8.01
CA TYR A 310 -8.38 -9.27 -6.93
C TYR A 310 -8.87 -7.93 -7.48
N THR A 311 -9.62 -7.19 -6.67
CA THR A 311 -9.92 -5.79 -6.97
C THR A 311 -8.92 -4.87 -6.29
N THR A 312 -8.72 -3.67 -6.85
CA THR A 312 -8.01 -2.61 -6.12
C THR A 312 -8.68 -2.23 -4.80
N GLY A 313 -9.99 -2.44 -4.66
CA GLY A 313 -10.70 -2.25 -3.40
C GLY A 313 -10.23 -3.23 -2.32
N VAL A 314 -10.08 -4.51 -2.67
CA VAL A 314 -9.55 -5.55 -1.76
C VAL A 314 -8.12 -5.22 -1.34
N LEU A 315 -7.27 -4.79 -2.29
CA LEU A 315 -5.89 -4.40 -1.95
C LEU A 315 -5.86 -3.19 -1.00
N LEU A 316 -6.71 -2.18 -1.22
CA LEU A 316 -6.82 -1.04 -0.31
C LEU A 316 -7.32 -1.45 1.07
N TYR A 317 -8.31 -2.34 1.15
CA TYR A 317 -8.78 -2.92 2.42
C TYR A 317 -7.64 -3.60 3.19
N LEU A 318 -6.87 -4.47 2.52
CA LEU A 318 -5.73 -5.16 3.13
C LEU A 318 -4.67 -4.18 3.63
N ILE A 319 -4.40 -3.09 2.89
CA ILE A 319 -3.48 -2.03 3.33
C ILE A 319 -4.01 -1.39 4.60
N LEU A 320 -5.27 -0.94 4.61
CA LEU A 320 -5.85 -0.21 5.74
C LEU A 320 -5.94 -1.06 7.02
N ARG A 321 -6.37 -2.31 6.92
CA ARG A 321 -6.36 -3.22 8.08
C ARG A 321 -4.93 -3.62 8.48
N GLY A 322 -4.03 -3.76 7.50
CA GLY A 322 -2.62 -4.02 7.75
C GLY A 322 -1.94 -2.93 8.58
N LEU A 323 -2.41 -1.68 8.52
CA LEU A 323 -1.91 -0.60 9.39
C LEU A 323 -2.18 -0.87 10.88
N GLU A 324 -3.40 -1.31 11.23
CA GLU A 324 -3.80 -1.57 12.62
C GLU A 324 -3.28 -2.94 13.12
N TYR A 325 -3.33 -3.97 12.27
CA TYR A 325 -3.01 -5.34 12.65
C TYR A 325 -1.57 -5.76 12.36
N ASN A 326 -0.81 -4.95 11.62
CA ASN A 326 0.57 -5.23 11.23
C ASN A 326 0.70 -6.59 10.53
N PHE A 327 0.05 -6.73 9.37
CA PHE A 327 0.14 -7.96 8.58
C PHE A 327 1.60 -8.25 8.15
N HIS A 328 2.06 -9.46 8.41
CA HIS A 328 3.35 -9.96 7.95
C HIS A 328 3.19 -10.61 6.58
N LEU A 329 4.03 -10.21 5.63
CA LEU A 329 3.96 -10.70 4.25
C LEU A 329 4.03 -12.23 4.16
N ASN A 330 5.09 -12.84 4.67
CA ASN A 330 5.34 -14.28 4.54
C ASN A 330 4.41 -15.15 5.40
N GLU A 331 3.80 -14.58 6.44
CA GLU A 331 3.02 -15.36 7.40
C GLU A 331 1.53 -15.19 7.20
N ASP A 332 1.08 -13.97 6.90
CA ASP A 332 -0.34 -13.63 6.82
C ASP A 332 -0.77 -13.53 5.35
N LEU A 333 -0.08 -12.73 4.54
CA LEU A 333 -0.53 -12.39 3.19
C LEU A 333 -0.09 -13.39 2.11
N GLU A 334 1.02 -14.09 2.29
CA GLU A 334 1.55 -15.06 1.32
C GLU A 334 0.52 -16.14 1.01
N ASN A 335 -0.10 -16.70 2.06
CA ASN A 335 -1.12 -17.72 1.92
C ASN A 335 -2.33 -17.19 1.14
N LEU A 336 -2.82 -15.98 1.45
CA LEU A 336 -3.92 -15.37 0.70
C LEU A 336 -3.58 -15.31 -0.79
N PHE A 337 -2.44 -14.70 -1.16
CA PHE A 337 -2.06 -14.52 -2.56
C PHE A 337 -1.71 -15.82 -3.29
N ARG A 338 -1.19 -16.83 -2.60
CA ARG A 338 -0.83 -18.12 -3.21
C ARG A 338 -2.01 -19.08 -3.34
N SER A 339 -2.91 -19.08 -2.37
CA SER A 339 -3.98 -20.08 -2.26
C SER A 339 -5.28 -19.66 -2.93
N THR A 340 -5.51 -18.36 -3.14
CA THR A 340 -6.68 -17.90 -3.87
C THR A 340 -6.66 -18.45 -5.30
N LEU A 341 -7.75 -19.16 -5.62
CA LEU A 341 -7.99 -19.74 -6.93
C LEU A 341 -9.30 -19.18 -7.48
N GLY A 342 -9.21 -18.30 -8.49
CA GLY A 342 -10.36 -17.54 -8.95
C GLY A 342 -10.51 -16.22 -8.19
N SER A 343 -11.74 -15.76 -7.98
CA SER A 343 -11.99 -14.50 -7.26
C SER A 343 -11.56 -14.57 -5.79
N CYS A 344 -10.78 -13.59 -5.34
CA CYS A 344 -10.69 -13.26 -3.92
C CYS A 344 -11.94 -12.47 -3.53
N ASP A 345 -12.92 -13.17 -2.96
CA ASP A 345 -14.18 -12.59 -2.54
C ASP A 345 -14.32 -12.52 -1.01
N GLU A 346 -15.53 -12.20 -0.54
CA GLU A 346 -15.85 -12.11 0.88
C GLU A 346 -15.49 -13.40 1.64
N SER A 347 -15.69 -14.57 1.04
CA SER A 347 -15.39 -15.85 1.68
C SER A 347 -13.89 -16.06 1.85
N ASP A 348 -13.06 -15.66 0.88
CA ASP A 348 -11.61 -15.68 0.99
C ASP A 348 -11.11 -14.73 2.08
N LEU A 349 -11.67 -13.52 2.15
CA LEU A 349 -11.30 -12.56 3.19
C LEU A 349 -11.71 -13.03 4.59
N LYS A 350 -12.89 -13.65 4.74
CA LYS A 350 -13.31 -14.26 6.00
C LYS A 350 -12.41 -15.43 6.39
N ALA A 351 -12.00 -16.26 5.44
CA ALA A 351 -11.06 -17.36 5.66
C ALA A 351 -9.68 -16.84 6.07
N PHE A 352 -9.17 -15.81 5.39
CA PHE A 352 -7.94 -15.11 5.76
C PHE A 352 -7.99 -14.61 7.20
N TRP A 353 -9.07 -13.93 7.62
CA TRP A 353 -9.21 -13.47 9.00
C TRP A 353 -9.29 -14.60 10.02
N ALA A 354 -10.00 -15.68 9.70
CA ALA A 354 -10.06 -16.85 10.57
C ALA A 354 -8.67 -17.45 10.78
N GLU A 355 -7.87 -17.58 9.72
CA GLU A 355 -6.49 -18.07 9.80
C GLU A 355 -5.58 -17.10 10.55
N TYR A 356 -5.67 -15.81 10.24
CA TYR A 356 -4.92 -14.74 10.90
C TYR A 356 -5.17 -14.75 12.42
N MET A 357 -6.45 -14.73 12.83
CA MET A 357 -6.84 -14.72 14.23
C MET A 357 -6.45 -16.00 14.95
N LYS A 358 -6.58 -17.16 14.29
CA LYS A 358 -6.12 -18.44 14.84
C LYS A 358 -4.63 -18.39 15.15
N LYS A 359 -3.78 -17.93 14.23
CA LYS A 359 -2.32 -17.80 14.46
C LYS A 359 -2.03 -16.88 15.65
N ARG A 360 -2.73 -15.74 15.76
CA ARG A 360 -2.55 -14.80 16.89
C ARG A 360 -3.02 -15.38 18.22
N LEU A 361 -4.14 -16.12 18.25
CA LEU A 361 -4.62 -16.83 19.44
C LEU A 361 -3.61 -17.89 19.89
N GLU A 362 -3.06 -18.68 18.95
CA GLU A 362 -2.01 -19.66 19.25
C GLU A 362 -0.79 -19.00 19.89
N ILE A 363 -0.36 -17.83 19.40
CA ILE A 363 0.74 -17.06 19.99
C ILE A 363 0.41 -16.58 21.41
N VAL A 364 -0.80 -16.03 21.64
CA VAL A 364 -1.21 -15.55 22.98
C VAL A 364 -1.30 -16.71 23.97
N VAL A 365 -1.84 -17.85 23.55
CA VAL A 365 -1.98 -19.06 24.38
C VAL A 365 -0.62 -19.69 24.67
N LEU A 366 0.23 -19.86 23.65
CA LEU A 366 1.58 -20.45 23.81
C LEU A 366 2.54 -19.49 24.52
N GLY A 367 2.39 -18.18 24.33
CA GLY A 367 3.19 -17.14 25.01
C GLY A 367 2.91 -17.03 26.51
N LYS A 368 1.78 -17.56 27.01
CA LYS A 368 1.56 -17.80 28.45
C LYS A 368 2.40 -18.97 29.00
N SER A 369 3.00 -19.80 28.14
CA SER A 369 4.03 -20.79 28.50
C SER A 369 5.41 -20.21 28.18
N ALA A 370 6.16 -19.81 29.21
CA ALA A 370 7.31 -18.90 29.11
C ALA A 370 8.50 -19.36 28.23
N GLU A 371 8.52 -20.61 27.74
CA GLU A 371 9.65 -21.18 27.00
C GLU A 371 9.58 -20.99 25.47
N LYS A 372 8.38 -20.81 24.89
CA LYS A 372 8.21 -20.62 23.42
C LYS A 372 8.11 -19.17 22.97
N ALA A 373 7.91 -18.22 23.89
CA ALA A 373 7.76 -16.80 23.58
C ALA A 373 9.02 -16.19 22.91
N GLY A 374 10.22 -16.69 23.24
CA GLY A 374 11.48 -16.19 22.66
C GLY A 374 11.67 -16.51 21.17
N GLN A 375 11.13 -17.64 20.69
CA GLN A 375 11.15 -17.98 19.26
C GLN A 375 10.06 -17.27 18.46
N LEU A 376 9.00 -16.77 19.12
CA LEU A 376 7.93 -16.04 18.47
C LEU A 376 8.14 -14.51 18.47
N ALA A 377 8.90 -13.99 19.43
CA ALA A 377 9.23 -12.56 19.54
C ALA A 377 10.03 -12.01 18.33
N GLN A 378 10.77 -12.87 17.62
CA GLN A 378 11.50 -12.49 16.41
C GLN A 378 10.60 -12.13 15.22
N PHE A 379 9.32 -12.54 15.25
CA PHE A 379 8.37 -12.29 14.17
C PHE A 379 7.69 -10.93 14.26
N PHE A 380 7.85 -10.19 15.37
CA PHE A 380 7.09 -8.96 15.60
C PHE A 380 7.99 -7.74 15.89
N PRO A 381 8.70 -7.21 14.88
CA PRO A 381 9.36 -5.93 15.00
C PRO A 381 8.30 -4.84 14.76
N GLN A 382 7.75 -4.31 15.86
CA GLN A 382 7.12 -2.98 15.99
C GLN A 382 5.60 -2.89 15.78
N GLY A 383 4.95 -2.16 16.70
CA GLY A 383 3.49 -2.07 16.89
C GLY A 383 3.04 -2.73 18.21
N LYS A 384 1.82 -2.45 18.71
CA LYS A 384 1.25 -3.22 19.84
C LYS A 384 1.21 -4.68 19.42
N LEU A 385 2.07 -5.50 20.01
CA LEU A 385 2.16 -6.92 19.71
C LEU A 385 0.79 -7.57 19.91
N PRO A 386 0.39 -8.55 19.07
CA PRO A 386 -0.75 -9.41 19.37
C PRO A 386 -0.66 -10.07 20.75
N ALA A 387 0.56 -10.27 21.26
CA ALA A 387 0.84 -10.71 22.63
C ALA A 387 0.34 -9.76 23.74
N GLN A 388 -0.10 -8.55 23.39
CA GLN A 388 -0.72 -7.59 24.31
C GLN A 388 -2.24 -7.69 24.34
N PHE A 389 -2.86 -8.44 23.42
CA PHE A 389 -4.30 -8.72 23.46
C PHE A 389 -4.58 -9.96 24.30
N THR A 390 -5.64 -9.87 25.08
CA THR A 390 -6.31 -11.01 25.69
C THR A 390 -7.03 -11.84 24.64
N VAL A 391 -7.37 -13.08 24.99
CA VAL A 391 -8.19 -13.95 24.12
C VAL A 391 -9.54 -13.29 23.81
N ASP A 392 -10.18 -12.68 24.81
CA ASP A 392 -11.46 -12.01 24.64
C ASP A 392 -11.37 -10.81 23.69
N GLU A 393 -10.31 -10.00 23.80
CA GLU A 393 -10.06 -8.89 22.86
C GLU A 393 -9.85 -9.37 21.42
N LEU A 394 -9.15 -10.51 21.21
CA LEU A 394 -8.99 -11.08 19.88
C LEU A 394 -10.32 -11.61 19.31
N VAL A 395 -11.16 -12.22 20.14
CA VAL A 395 -12.49 -12.70 19.72
C VAL A 395 -13.41 -11.53 19.35
N GLU A 396 -13.44 -10.47 20.15
CA GLU A 396 -14.26 -9.29 19.85
C GLU A 396 -13.76 -8.57 18.59
N ARG A 397 -12.45 -8.45 18.42
CA ARG A 397 -11.85 -7.92 17.17
C ARG A 397 -12.23 -8.76 15.96
N TRP A 398 -12.18 -10.09 16.07
CA TRP A 398 -12.60 -10.97 14.98
C TRP A 398 -14.06 -10.77 14.59
N LYS A 399 -14.98 -10.70 15.56
CA LYS A 399 -16.40 -10.39 15.28
C LYS A 399 -16.57 -9.03 14.60
N GLY A 400 -15.79 -8.04 15.03
CA GLY A 400 -15.74 -6.71 14.40
C GLY A 400 -15.32 -6.79 12.93
N GLU A 401 -14.26 -7.54 12.61
CA GLU A 401 -13.80 -7.72 11.22
C GLU A 401 -14.82 -8.43 10.33
N ILE A 402 -15.51 -9.45 10.86
CA ILE A 402 -16.58 -10.13 10.12
C ILE A 402 -17.71 -9.15 9.82
N THR A 403 -18.11 -8.34 10.81
CA THR A 403 -19.15 -7.30 10.64
C THR A 403 -18.73 -6.25 9.62
N LEU A 404 -17.48 -5.80 9.66
CA LEU A 404 -16.93 -4.84 8.71
C LEU A 404 -16.92 -5.41 7.28
N LEU A 405 -16.53 -6.68 7.10
CA LEU A 405 -16.58 -7.34 5.80
C LEU A 405 -18.01 -7.46 5.25
N ASP A 406 -18.99 -7.74 6.11
CA ASP A 406 -20.41 -7.78 5.72
C ASP A 406 -20.87 -6.40 5.22
N GLN A 407 -20.46 -5.32 5.89
CA GLN A 407 -20.75 -3.94 5.47
C GLN A 407 -20.06 -3.57 4.15
N LEU A 408 -18.83 -4.05 3.97
CA LEU A 408 -18.01 -3.78 2.79
C LEU A 408 -18.37 -4.62 1.57
N SER A 409 -19.14 -5.71 1.73
CA SER A 409 -19.37 -6.71 0.68
C SER A 409 -19.79 -6.09 -0.66
N THR A 410 -20.82 -5.23 -0.65
CA THR A 410 -21.32 -4.55 -1.86
C THR A 410 -20.38 -3.48 -2.39
N THR A 411 -19.52 -2.93 -1.54
CA THR A 411 -18.50 -1.95 -1.93
C THR A 411 -17.37 -2.71 -2.61
N LEU A 412 -16.67 -3.60 -1.91
CA LEU A 412 -15.56 -4.40 -2.44
C LEU A 412 -15.93 -5.23 -3.67
N PHE A 413 -17.18 -5.69 -3.76
CA PHE A 413 -17.68 -6.60 -4.79
C PHE A 413 -18.98 -6.08 -5.42
N PRO A 414 -18.96 -4.95 -6.16
CA PRO A 414 -20.17 -4.24 -6.61
C PRO A 414 -20.95 -4.95 -7.73
N SER A 415 -20.52 -6.16 -8.12
CA SER A 415 -21.07 -6.95 -9.21
C SER A 415 -21.46 -8.38 -8.82
N LYS A 416 -21.51 -8.69 -7.52
CA LYS A 416 -22.07 -9.95 -7.00
C LYS A 416 -23.58 -9.84 -6.77
#